data_AF-A0A9X3N293-F1
#
_entry.id   AF-A0A9X3N293-F1
#
_cell.length_a   1.000
_cell.length_b   1.000
_cell.length_c   1.000
_cell.angle_alpha   90.00
_cell.angle_beta   90.00
_cell.angle_gamma   90.00
#
_symmetry.space_group_name_H-M   'P 1'
#
loop_
_entity.id
_entity.type
_entity.pdbx_description
1 polymer ?
#
loop_
_entity_poly.entity_id
_entity_poly.type
_entity_poly.pdbx_seq_one_letter_code
_entity_poly.pdbx_strand_id
1 'polypeptide(L)'
;MATIVLVHGLWVTPRCWEHWVARYEGQGHRVLAPAYPGLEGSVEALRADPSPIAALTPSATLSALSEIVRALDRPIVIGHCFGGVLARSLARDSAAAVALHALPAAGAGTPGTVSLSREQFRYALANFDGAEALYERYVIPAPGTWAWDAPAGRALEVAGAEDNLAPRCGGATVMPGRTHLTILQPGWEAIADEVLEWALSR
;
A
#
# COMPACT_ATOMS: atom_id res chain seq x y z
N MET A 1 0.68 -19.25 13.52
CA MET A 1 -0.45 -18.51 12.93
C MET A 1 -0.38 -17.07 13.40
N ALA A 2 -0.37 -16.11 12.47
CA ALA A 2 -0.38 -14.67 12.79
C ALA A 2 -1.58 -14.00 12.13
N THR A 3 -1.99 -12.84 12.64
CA THR A 3 -2.94 -11.95 11.95
C THR A 3 -2.16 -10.88 11.20
N ILE A 4 -2.42 -10.73 9.90
CA ILE A 4 -1.71 -9.82 9.00
C ILE A 4 -2.71 -8.81 8.44
N VAL A 5 -2.38 -7.52 8.49
CA VAL A 5 -3.16 -6.42 7.90
C VAL A 5 -2.37 -5.81 6.76
N LEU A 6 -2.92 -5.87 5.55
CA LEU A 6 -2.34 -5.36 4.32
C LEU A 6 -2.96 -4.00 3.98
N VAL A 7 -2.14 -2.94 3.98
CA VAL A 7 -2.58 -1.56 3.79
C VAL A 7 -2.19 -1.09 2.39
N HIS A 8 -3.19 -0.92 1.51
CA HIS A 8 -2.96 -0.45 0.14
C HIS A 8 -2.48 1.00 0.10
N GLY A 9 -1.90 1.42 -1.03
CA GLY A 9 -1.48 2.79 -1.28
C GLY A 9 -2.51 3.62 -2.05
N LEU A 10 -2.06 4.75 -2.57
CA LEU A 10 -2.85 5.60 -3.47
C LEU A 10 -3.00 4.96 -4.86
N TRP A 11 -4.03 5.38 -5.59
CA TRP A 11 -4.42 4.88 -6.93
C TRP A 11 -4.80 3.41 -7.00
N VAL A 12 -4.87 2.70 -5.88
CA VAL A 12 -5.29 1.30 -5.80
C VAL A 12 -6.25 1.10 -4.63
N THR A 13 -6.90 -0.06 -4.61
CA THR A 13 -7.81 -0.51 -3.53
C THR A 13 -7.24 -1.78 -2.89
N PRO A 14 -7.90 -2.40 -1.89
CA PRO A 14 -7.45 -3.69 -1.35
C PRO A 14 -7.26 -4.79 -2.39
N ARG A 15 -7.88 -4.67 -3.58
CA ARG A 15 -7.71 -5.60 -4.69
C ARG A 15 -6.23 -5.81 -5.05
N CYS A 16 -5.35 -4.80 -4.87
CA CYS A 16 -3.91 -4.97 -5.16
C CYS A 16 -3.22 -6.04 -4.30
N TRP A 17 -3.85 -6.45 -3.19
CA TRP A 17 -3.33 -7.47 -2.28
C TRP A 17 -3.92 -8.86 -2.54
N GLU A 18 -4.79 -9.06 -3.53
CA GLU A 18 -5.54 -10.32 -3.70
C GLU A 18 -4.65 -11.57 -3.75
N HIS A 19 -3.49 -11.47 -4.41
CA HIS A 19 -2.54 -12.57 -4.50
C HIS A 19 -1.75 -12.79 -3.19
N TRP A 20 -1.45 -11.71 -2.47
CA TRP A 20 -0.79 -11.76 -1.17
C TRP A 20 -1.70 -12.37 -0.10
N VAL A 21 -2.99 -12.00 -0.11
CA VAL A 21 -4.03 -12.59 0.74
C VAL A 21 -4.06 -14.10 0.52
N ALA A 22 -4.26 -14.55 -0.73
CA ALA A 22 -4.31 -15.97 -1.06
C ALA A 22 -3.05 -16.73 -0.64
N ARG A 23 -1.87 -16.12 -0.84
CA ARG A 23 -0.58 -16.71 -0.45
C ARG A 23 -0.45 -16.88 1.05
N TYR A 24 -0.67 -15.83 1.83
CA TYR A 24 -0.51 -15.87 3.28
C TYR A 24 -1.61 -16.69 3.98
N GLU A 25 -2.84 -16.68 3.47
CA GLU A 25 -3.89 -17.59 3.92
C GLU A 25 -3.53 -19.05 3.62
N GLY A 26 -2.96 -19.32 2.44
CA GLY A 26 -2.41 -20.64 2.08
C GLY A 26 -1.27 -21.11 2.99
N GLN A 27 -0.59 -20.19 3.67
CA GLN A 27 0.44 -20.47 4.68
C GLN A 27 -0.14 -20.57 6.11
N GLY A 28 -1.47 -20.47 6.30
CA GLY A 28 -2.13 -20.64 7.59
C GLY A 28 -2.21 -19.37 8.45
N HIS A 29 -2.07 -18.19 7.84
CA HIS A 29 -2.28 -16.91 8.51
C HIS A 29 -3.70 -16.39 8.33
N ARG A 30 -4.16 -15.56 9.26
CA ARG A 30 -5.38 -14.76 9.05
C ARG A 30 -4.97 -13.45 8.39
N VAL A 31 -5.58 -13.11 7.26
CA VAL A 31 -5.20 -11.91 6.50
C VAL A 31 -6.39 -10.96 6.37
N LEU A 32 -6.16 -9.67 6.59
CA LEU A 32 -7.11 -8.60 6.36
C LEU A 32 -6.51 -7.61 5.35
N ALA A 33 -7.27 -7.20 4.36
CA ALA A 33 -6.92 -6.11 3.47
C ALA A 33 -8.07 -5.09 3.50
N PRO A 34 -8.14 -4.22 4.53
CA PRO A 34 -9.23 -3.27 4.66
C PRO A 34 -9.14 -2.18 3.59
N ALA A 35 -10.30 -1.77 3.07
CA ALA A 35 -10.40 -0.56 2.26
C ALA A 35 -10.22 0.68 3.13
N TYR A 36 -9.74 1.77 2.53
CA TYR A 36 -9.93 3.08 3.13
C TYR A 36 -11.43 3.43 3.20
N PRO A 37 -11.85 4.31 4.12
CA PRO A 37 -13.26 4.66 4.25
C PRO A 37 -13.88 5.14 2.93
N GLY A 38 -14.95 4.48 2.48
CA GLY A 38 -15.65 4.83 1.25
C GLY A 38 -15.07 4.20 -0.02
N LEU A 39 -14.00 3.39 0.09
CA LEU A 39 -13.35 2.68 -1.02
C LEU A 39 -13.67 1.18 -1.03
N GLU A 40 -14.78 0.77 -0.42
CA GLU A 40 -15.23 -0.64 -0.35
C GLU A 40 -15.81 -1.14 -1.68
N GLY A 41 -16.14 -0.22 -2.59
CA GLY A 41 -16.67 -0.51 -3.92
C GLY A 41 -15.65 -1.15 -4.87
N SER A 42 -16.13 -1.59 -6.03
CA SER A 42 -15.25 -2.11 -7.09
C SER A 42 -14.41 -0.98 -7.72
N VAL A 43 -13.30 -1.34 -8.36
CA VAL A 43 -12.46 -0.39 -9.11
C VAL A 43 -13.29 0.35 -10.17
N GLU A 44 -14.18 -0.36 -10.83
CA GLU A 44 -15.05 0.16 -11.88
C GLU A 44 -16.07 1.17 -11.32
N ALA A 45 -16.66 0.86 -10.14
CA ALA A 45 -17.58 1.77 -9.45
C ALA A 45 -16.87 3.05 -8.99
N LEU A 46 -15.68 2.92 -8.40
CA LEU A 46 -14.89 4.06 -7.90
C LEU A 46 -14.33 4.95 -9.03
N ARG A 47 -14.15 4.39 -10.24
CA ARG A 47 -13.84 5.18 -11.45
C ARG A 47 -15.07 5.94 -11.96
N ALA A 48 -16.24 5.31 -11.92
CA ALA A 48 -17.48 5.91 -12.39
C ALA A 48 -17.94 7.05 -11.46
N ASP A 49 -17.77 6.88 -10.15
CA ASP A 49 -18.06 7.89 -9.13
C ASP A 49 -16.88 8.02 -8.14
N PRO A 50 -15.95 8.98 -8.38
CA PRO A 50 -14.80 9.19 -7.51
C PRO A 50 -15.11 10.11 -6.32
N SER A 51 -16.38 10.46 -6.05
CA SER A 51 -16.73 11.35 -4.95
C SER A 51 -16.29 10.86 -3.56
N PRO A 52 -16.29 9.54 -3.24
CA PRO A 52 -15.74 9.07 -1.96
C PRO A 52 -14.24 9.31 -1.85
N ILE A 53 -13.51 9.15 -2.97
CA ILE A 53 -12.06 9.38 -3.04
C ILE A 53 -11.76 10.87 -2.84
N ALA A 54 -12.57 11.78 -3.39
CA ALA A 54 -12.38 13.21 -3.20
C ALA A 54 -12.59 13.65 -1.74
N ALA A 55 -13.46 12.96 -1.00
CA ALA A 55 -13.80 13.27 0.39
C ALA A 55 -12.82 12.67 1.42
N LEU A 56 -11.97 11.73 0.99
CA LEU A 56 -11.01 11.06 1.86
C LEU A 56 -10.05 12.06 2.53
N THR A 57 -9.68 11.79 3.78
CA THR A 57 -8.57 12.47 4.46
C THR A 57 -7.58 11.45 5.03
N PRO A 58 -6.29 11.79 5.09
CA PRO A 58 -5.27 10.89 5.62
C PRO A 58 -5.48 10.62 7.12
N SER A 59 -5.93 11.61 7.90
CA SER A 59 -6.24 11.44 9.32
C SER A 59 -7.43 10.51 9.57
N ALA A 60 -8.52 10.65 8.81
CA ALA A 60 -9.66 9.74 8.93
C ALA A 60 -9.29 8.31 8.51
N THR A 61 -8.46 8.18 7.46
CA THR A 61 -7.93 6.88 7.00
C THR A 61 -7.08 6.22 8.09
N LEU A 62 -6.13 6.94 8.69
CA LEU A 62 -5.32 6.40 9.79
C LEU A 62 -6.21 6.01 10.99
N SER A 63 -7.21 6.82 11.33
CA SER A 63 -8.11 6.54 12.45
C SER A 63 -8.86 5.22 12.24
N ALA A 64 -9.45 5.02 11.06
CA ALA A 64 -10.17 3.79 10.73
C ALA A 64 -9.25 2.56 10.76
N LEU A 65 -8.03 2.66 10.20
CA LEU A 65 -7.06 1.57 10.24
C LEU A 65 -6.58 1.29 11.67
N SER A 66 -6.43 2.33 12.49
CA SER A 66 -6.03 2.21 13.90
C SER A 66 -7.08 1.47 14.73
N GLU A 67 -8.37 1.71 14.49
CA GLU A 67 -9.45 0.97 15.13
C GLU A 67 -9.39 -0.53 14.79
N ILE A 68 -9.18 -0.86 13.52
CA ILE A 68 -9.01 -2.25 13.08
C ILE A 68 -7.78 -2.89 13.75
N VAL A 69 -6.62 -2.23 13.70
CA VAL A 69 -5.37 -2.78 14.24
C VAL A 69 -5.47 -2.99 15.76
N ARG A 70 -6.05 -2.05 16.50
CA ARG A 70 -6.21 -2.13 17.97
C ARG A 70 -7.25 -3.18 18.43
N ALA A 71 -8.18 -3.53 17.56
CA ALA A 71 -9.14 -4.61 17.84
C ALA A 71 -8.53 -6.02 17.67
N LEU A 72 -7.30 -6.11 17.13
CA LEU A 72 -6.58 -7.36 16.91
C LEU A 72 -5.50 -7.55 17.98
N ASP A 73 -5.20 -8.81 18.29
CA ASP A 73 -4.08 -9.14 19.18
C ASP A 73 -2.75 -8.96 18.42
N ARG A 74 -2.17 -7.75 18.54
CA ARG A 74 -0.87 -7.33 17.98
C ARG A 74 -0.60 -7.88 16.57
N PRO A 75 -1.32 -7.42 15.52
CA PRO A 75 -1.15 -7.95 14.18
C PRO A 75 0.20 -7.53 13.56
N ILE A 76 0.60 -8.21 12.49
CA ILE A 76 1.63 -7.72 11.57
C ILE A 76 0.94 -6.75 10.60
N VAL A 77 1.52 -5.56 10.38
CA VAL A 77 1.00 -4.58 9.41
C VAL A 77 1.99 -4.43 8.27
N ILE A 78 1.55 -4.65 7.03
CA ILE A 78 2.37 -4.49 5.83
C ILE A 78 1.68 -3.47 4.94
N GLY A 79 2.37 -2.39 4.61
CA GLY A 79 1.83 -1.32 3.78
C GLY A 79 2.67 -1.06 2.54
N HIS A 80 2.01 -0.67 1.44
CA HIS A 80 2.66 -0.27 0.19
C HIS A 80 2.43 1.21 -0.11
N CYS A 81 3.44 1.92 -0.63
CA CYS A 81 3.31 3.32 -1.01
C CYS A 81 2.84 4.16 0.19
N PHE A 82 1.79 4.97 0.05
CA PHE A 82 1.18 5.69 1.18
C PHE A 82 0.69 4.75 2.29
N GLY A 83 0.25 3.54 1.94
CA GLY A 83 -0.07 2.48 2.91
C GLY A 83 1.12 2.10 3.78
N GLY A 84 2.35 2.18 3.25
CA GLY A 84 3.58 1.97 4.02
C GLY A 84 3.84 3.11 5.01
N VAL A 85 3.49 4.35 4.67
CA VAL A 85 3.50 5.47 5.62
C VAL A 85 2.50 5.24 6.75
N LEU A 86 1.29 4.78 6.43
CA LEU A 86 0.29 4.40 7.43
C LEU A 86 0.77 3.22 8.30
N ALA A 87 1.42 2.22 7.71
CA ALA A 87 2.00 1.10 8.44
C ALA A 87 3.05 1.54 9.47
N ARG A 88 3.91 2.52 9.14
CA ARG A 88 4.83 3.14 10.12
C ARG A 88 4.05 3.71 11.31
N SER A 89 3.01 4.50 11.05
CA SER A 89 2.21 5.12 12.11
C SER A 89 1.45 4.11 12.98
N LEU A 90 1.12 2.93 12.45
CA LEU A 90 0.45 1.83 13.15
C LEU A 90 1.39 0.92 13.95
N ALA A 91 2.72 1.12 13.85
CA ALA A 91 3.72 0.19 14.38
C ALA A 91 3.64 -0.02 15.90
N ARG A 92 3.20 0.98 16.68
CA ARG A 92 3.10 0.85 18.15
C ARG A 92 2.05 -0.17 18.59
N ASP A 93 1.00 -0.33 17.80
CA ASP A 93 -0.14 -1.21 18.08
C ASP A 93 0.02 -2.57 17.36
N SER A 94 1.19 -2.82 16.75
CA SER A 94 1.48 -3.99 15.90
C SER A 94 2.59 -4.86 16.49
N ALA A 95 2.62 -6.17 16.18
CA ALA A 95 3.78 -7.02 16.46
C ALA A 95 4.99 -6.62 15.59
N ALA A 96 4.73 -6.34 14.31
CA ALA A 96 5.71 -5.84 13.37
C ALA A 96 5.04 -4.93 12.34
N ALA A 97 5.78 -3.96 11.81
CA ALA A 97 5.35 -3.11 10.71
C ALA A 97 6.36 -3.18 9.56
N VAL A 98 5.85 -3.28 8.33
CA VAL A 98 6.63 -3.30 7.08
C VAL A 98 6.11 -2.21 6.15
N ALA A 99 7.02 -1.44 5.60
CA ALA A 99 6.77 -0.33 4.70
C ALA A 99 7.46 -0.59 3.35
N LEU A 100 6.68 -1.02 2.37
CA LEU A 100 7.11 -1.27 1.00
C LEU A 100 6.98 0.03 0.18
N HIS A 101 8.10 0.57 -0.30
CA HIS A 101 8.14 1.76 -1.14
C HIS A 101 7.40 2.95 -0.51
N ALA A 102 7.57 3.15 0.79
CA ALA A 102 6.76 4.12 1.52
C ALA A 102 7.17 5.57 1.25
N LEU A 103 6.30 6.28 0.53
CA LEU A 103 6.39 7.72 0.29
C LEU A 103 5.18 8.46 0.86
N PRO A 104 5.38 9.65 1.44
CA PRO A 104 4.29 10.55 1.78
C PRO A 104 3.45 10.90 0.55
N ALA A 105 2.15 11.13 0.75
CA ALA A 105 1.34 11.78 -0.25
C ALA A 105 1.76 13.26 -0.30
N ALA A 106 2.34 13.67 -1.42
CA ALA A 106 2.50 15.08 -1.78
C ALA A 106 1.44 15.40 -2.82
N GLY A 107 0.19 15.52 -2.38
CA GLY A 107 -0.91 15.93 -3.24
C GLY A 107 -0.53 17.23 -3.95
N ALA A 108 -0.84 17.34 -5.24
CA ALA A 108 -0.54 18.54 -6.04
C ALA A 108 -1.34 19.78 -5.61
N GLY A 109 -2.11 19.69 -4.52
CA GLY A 109 -3.05 20.73 -4.07
C GLY A 109 -4.27 20.87 -4.98
N THR A 110 -4.55 19.86 -5.81
CA THR A 110 -5.65 19.90 -6.80
C THR A 110 -6.96 19.48 -6.13
N PRO A 111 -8.01 20.33 -6.11
CA PRO A 111 -9.32 19.94 -5.58
C PRO A 111 -9.88 18.69 -6.28
N GLY A 112 -10.53 17.81 -5.52
CA GLY A 112 -11.13 16.58 -6.04
C GLY A 112 -10.13 15.42 -6.13
N THR A 113 -10.12 14.73 -7.27
CA THR A 113 -9.28 13.54 -7.49
C THR A 113 -8.30 13.72 -8.64
N VAL A 114 -7.15 13.04 -8.56
CA VAL A 114 -6.13 12.97 -9.61
C VAL A 114 -5.99 11.53 -10.10
N SER A 115 -6.11 11.32 -11.41
CA SER A 115 -5.89 10.02 -12.04
C SER A 115 -4.56 10.02 -12.77
N LEU A 116 -3.84 8.90 -12.71
CA LEU A 116 -2.69 8.67 -13.58
C LEU A 116 -3.20 8.34 -14.98
N SER A 117 -2.60 8.92 -16.03
CA SER A 117 -2.70 8.34 -17.37
C SER A 117 -2.00 6.97 -17.40
N ARG A 118 -2.26 6.16 -18.43
CA ARG A 118 -1.52 4.88 -18.61
C ARG A 118 -0.02 5.09 -18.68
N GLU A 119 0.42 6.13 -19.37
CA GLU A 119 1.83 6.50 -19.48
C GLU A 119 2.42 6.87 -18.11
N GLN A 120 1.70 7.70 -17.34
CA GLN A 120 2.11 8.06 -15.98
C GLN A 120 2.14 6.84 -15.06
N PHE A 121 1.16 5.94 -15.16
CA PHE A 121 1.13 4.69 -14.40
C PHE A 121 2.32 3.79 -14.75
N ARG A 122 2.58 3.57 -16.04
CA ARG A 122 3.71 2.77 -16.52
C ARG A 122 5.04 3.37 -16.08
N TYR A 123 5.18 4.69 -16.11
CA TYR A 123 6.41 5.34 -15.67
C TYR A 123 6.58 5.29 -14.15
N ALA A 124 5.56 5.72 -13.39
CA ALA A 124 5.69 5.95 -11.95
C ALA A 124 5.53 4.67 -11.12
N LEU A 125 4.52 3.85 -11.42
CA LEU A 125 4.16 2.71 -10.59
C LEU A 125 4.69 1.40 -11.17
N ALA A 126 4.53 1.19 -12.48
CA ALA A 126 4.70 -0.11 -13.11
C ALA A 126 5.68 -0.09 -14.29
N ASN A 127 6.91 0.36 -14.06
CA ASN A 127 7.98 0.42 -15.06
C ASN A 127 8.61 -0.95 -15.34
N PHE A 128 7.77 -1.92 -15.68
CA PHE A 128 8.12 -3.30 -16.03
C PHE A 128 7.17 -3.85 -17.11
N ASP A 129 7.54 -4.97 -17.72
CA ASP A 129 6.76 -5.59 -18.79
C ASP A 129 5.43 -6.17 -18.28
N GLY A 130 4.36 -6.03 -19.06
CA GLY A 130 3.01 -6.52 -18.71
C GLY A 130 2.17 -5.57 -17.86
N ALA A 131 2.66 -4.36 -17.56
CA ALA A 131 1.98 -3.38 -16.73
C ALA A 131 0.58 -2.96 -17.23
N GLU A 132 0.32 -2.95 -18.54
CA GLU A 132 -0.97 -2.45 -19.08
C GLU A 132 -2.19 -3.22 -18.59
N ALA A 133 -2.08 -4.54 -18.40
CA ALA A 133 -3.17 -5.34 -17.86
C ALA A 133 -3.49 -4.96 -16.40
N LEU A 134 -2.50 -4.46 -15.66
CA LEU A 134 -2.67 -4.01 -14.28
C LEU A 134 -3.44 -2.68 -14.22
N TYR A 135 -3.25 -1.81 -15.21
CA TYR A 135 -3.94 -0.51 -15.22
C TYR A 135 -5.45 -0.70 -15.12
N GLU A 136 -6.04 -1.55 -15.98
CA GLU A 136 -7.48 -1.77 -15.97
C GLU A 136 -8.00 -2.42 -14.70
N ARG A 137 -7.26 -3.40 -14.18
CA ARG A 137 -7.72 -4.22 -13.06
C ARG A 137 -7.67 -3.47 -11.72
N TYR A 138 -6.70 -2.59 -11.52
CA TYR A 138 -6.35 -2.08 -10.19
C TYR A 138 -6.44 -0.56 -10.04
N VAL A 139 -6.24 0.22 -11.10
CA VAL A 139 -6.03 1.67 -10.94
C VAL A 139 -7.34 2.40 -10.68
N ILE A 140 -7.41 3.21 -9.63
CA ILE A 140 -8.50 4.18 -9.38
C ILE A 140 -7.90 5.60 -9.32
N PRO A 141 -8.71 6.67 -9.36
CA PRO A 141 -8.23 8.00 -8.98
C PRO A 141 -7.69 8.01 -7.54
N ALA A 142 -6.81 8.96 -7.24
CA ALA A 142 -6.37 9.25 -5.87
C ALA A 142 -6.88 10.63 -5.42
N PRO A 143 -6.92 10.92 -4.11
CA PRO A 143 -7.27 12.25 -3.61
C PRO A 143 -6.24 13.29 -4.05
N GLY A 144 -6.67 14.42 -4.63
CA GLY A 144 -5.77 15.44 -5.18
C GLY A 144 -5.16 16.39 -4.14
N THR A 145 -5.72 16.42 -2.93
CA THR A 145 -5.37 17.35 -1.84
C THR A 145 -4.68 16.69 -0.66
N TRP A 146 -4.35 15.39 -0.75
CA TRP A 146 -3.68 14.68 0.35
C TRP A 146 -2.26 15.21 0.56
N ALA A 147 -2.10 16.05 1.57
CA ALA A 147 -0.82 16.46 2.13
C ALA A 147 -0.88 16.23 3.64
N TRP A 148 0.08 15.49 4.20
CA TRP A 148 -0.01 15.05 5.59
C TRP A 148 1.35 14.79 6.23
N ASP A 149 1.51 15.33 7.44
CA ASP A 149 2.62 15.00 8.33
C ASP A 149 2.23 13.78 9.17
N ALA A 150 2.68 12.61 8.73
CA ALA A 150 2.30 11.34 9.33
C ALA A 150 2.96 11.17 10.72
N PRO A 151 2.25 10.62 11.72
CA PRO A 151 2.85 10.28 13.00
C PRO A 151 4.08 9.39 12.83
N ALA A 152 5.17 9.76 13.52
CA ALA A 152 6.40 8.99 13.49
C ALA A 152 6.20 7.56 14.01
N GLY A 153 6.84 6.60 13.34
CA GLY A 153 6.87 5.21 13.73
C GLY A 153 7.96 4.45 12.99
N ARG A 154 8.24 3.22 13.43
CA ARG A 154 9.35 2.41 12.92
C ARG A 154 8.79 1.16 12.24
N ALA A 155 9.17 0.96 10.98
CA ALA A 155 8.88 -0.23 10.20
C ALA A 155 10.18 -0.81 9.62
N LEU A 156 10.13 -2.06 9.11
CA LEU A 156 11.08 -2.47 8.09
C LEU A 156 10.82 -1.63 6.84
N GLU A 157 11.83 -0.92 6.39
CA GLU A 157 11.76 -0.15 5.15
C GLU A 157 12.31 -1.01 4.01
N VAL A 158 11.49 -1.26 2.99
CA VAL A 158 11.87 -2.00 1.79
C VAL A 158 11.61 -1.13 0.57
N ALA A 159 12.60 -0.94 -0.27
CA ALA A 159 12.48 -0.16 -1.50
C ALA A 159 13.11 -0.89 -2.68
N GLY A 160 12.64 -0.60 -3.87
CA GLY A 160 13.12 -1.16 -5.13
C GLY A 160 14.13 -0.22 -5.76
N ALA A 161 15.17 -0.79 -6.36
CA ALA A 161 16.21 -0.01 -7.03
C ALA A 161 15.69 0.76 -8.26
N GLU A 162 14.60 0.27 -8.87
CA GLU A 162 14.02 0.82 -10.10
C GLU A 162 12.74 1.64 -9.83
N ASP A 163 12.51 2.05 -8.57
CA ASP A 163 11.38 2.91 -8.21
C ASP A 163 11.61 4.35 -8.76
N ASN A 164 10.74 4.83 -9.65
CA ASN A 164 10.83 6.18 -10.21
C ASN A 164 10.25 7.28 -9.30
N LEU A 165 9.53 6.92 -8.25
CA LEU A 165 8.89 7.85 -7.31
C LEU A 165 9.72 8.08 -6.05
N ALA A 166 10.28 7.01 -5.49
CA ALA A 166 11.06 7.05 -4.28
C ALA A 166 12.34 6.19 -4.38
N PRO A 167 13.20 6.40 -5.40
CA PRO A 167 14.45 5.66 -5.49
C PRO A 167 15.31 6.01 -4.28
N ARG A 168 15.49 5.03 -3.37
CA ARG A 168 16.38 5.10 -2.20
C ARG A 168 15.97 6.12 -1.12
N CYS A 169 15.04 5.73 -0.25
CA CYS A 169 14.82 6.42 1.02
C CYS A 169 15.63 5.80 2.17
N GLY A 170 16.78 6.39 2.51
CA GLY A 170 17.47 6.14 3.79
C GLY A 170 17.95 4.70 4.04
N GLY A 171 17.84 4.23 5.30
CA GLY A 171 18.30 2.91 5.76
C GLY A 171 17.42 1.72 5.35
N ALA A 172 16.74 1.82 4.21
CA ALA A 172 15.89 0.77 3.67
C ALA A 172 16.70 -0.40 3.09
N THR A 173 16.15 -1.60 3.17
CA THR A 173 16.60 -2.75 2.37
C THR A 173 16.24 -2.47 0.92
N VAL A 174 17.25 -2.38 0.04
CA VAL A 174 17.05 -2.08 -1.38
C VAL A 174 17.07 -3.36 -2.20
N MET A 175 15.99 -3.60 -2.94
CA MET A 175 15.78 -4.80 -3.75
C MET A 175 16.07 -4.52 -5.24
N PRO A 176 17.10 -5.17 -5.83
CA PRO A 176 17.43 -4.99 -7.24
C PRO A 176 16.27 -5.38 -8.17
N GLY A 177 16.08 -4.62 -9.25
CA GLY A 177 15.07 -4.93 -10.28
C GLY A 177 13.62 -4.76 -9.83
N ARG A 178 13.38 -4.23 -8.63
CA ARG A 178 12.03 -3.96 -8.12
C ARG A 178 11.62 -2.52 -8.39
N THR A 179 10.40 -2.38 -8.87
CA THR A 179 9.72 -1.13 -9.19
C THR A 179 8.80 -0.71 -8.05
N HIS A 180 8.24 0.50 -8.14
CA HIS A 180 7.36 1.02 -7.11
C HIS A 180 6.20 0.07 -6.79
N LEU A 181 5.51 -0.46 -7.80
CA LEU A 181 4.39 -1.41 -7.66
C LEU A 181 4.88 -2.86 -7.54
N THR A 182 5.94 -3.09 -6.76
CA THR A 182 6.55 -4.42 -6.54
C THR A 182 5.53 -5.48 -6.11
N ILE A 183 4.46 -5.07 -5.41
CA ILE A 183 3.43 -5.96 -4.89
C ILE A 183 2.61 -6.65 -5.99
N LEU A 184 2.61 -6.11 -7.21
CA LEU A 184 1.97 -6.67 -8.40
C LEU A 184 2.97 -7.00 -9.52
N GLN A 185 4.26 -6.72 -9.33
CA GLN A 185 5.31 -7.05 -10.29
C GLN A 185 5.56 -8.57 -10.30
N PRO A 186 5.81 -9.20 -11.46
CA PRO A 186 6.20 -10.61 -11.50
C PRO A 186 7.32 -10.95 -10.51
N GLY A 187 7.17 -12.07 -9.79
CA GLY A 187 8.09 -12.47 -8.72
C GLY A 187 7.87 -11.73 -7.39
N TRP A 188 6.72 -11.08 -7.19
CA TRP A 188 6.31 -10.46 -5.92
C TRP A 188 6.32 -11.47 -4.75
N GLU A 189 6.21 -12.76 -5.03
CA GLU A 189 6.18 -13.85 -4.04
C GLU A 189 7.43 -13.85 -3.17
N ALA A 190 8.60 -13.62 -3.77
CA ALA A 190 9.86 -13.55 -3.04
C ALA A 190 9.88 -12.37 -2.05
N ILE A 191 9.26 -11.25 -2.42
CA ILE A 191 9.11 -10.09 -1.53
C ILE A 191 8.19 -10.44 -0.37
N ALA A 192 7.07 -11.08 -0.67
CA ALA A 192 6.09 -11.49 0.33
C ALA A 192 6.72 -12.44 1.36
N ASP A 193 7.48 -13.44 0.89
CA ASP A 193 8.15 -14.38 1.77
C ASP A 193 9.21 -13.71 2.64
N GLU A 194 10.08 -12.87 2.05
CA GLU A 194 11.15 -12.18 2.78
C GLU A 194 10.60 -11.27 3.88
N VAL A 195 9.53 -10.50 3.59
CA VAL A 195 8.97 -9.60 4.60
C VAL A 195 8.16 -10.31 5.65
N LEU A 196 7.50 -11.43 5.31
CA LEU A 196 6.79 -12.24 6.28
C LEU A 196 7.78 -12.95 7.22
N GLU A 197 8.85 -13.54 6.70
CA GLU A 197 9.92 -14.16 7.49
C GLU A 197 10.51 -13.16 8.47
N TRP A 198 10.85 -11.96 7.97
CA TRP A 198 11.32 -10.87 8.82
C TRP A 198 10.32 -10.51 9.91
N ALA A 199 9.03 -10.37 9.57
CA ALA A 199 7.99 -9.94 10.51
C ALA A 199 7.71 -10.98 11.60
N LEU A 200 7.76 -12.27 11.26
CA LEU A 200 7.58 -13.37 12.21
C LEU A 200 8.77 -13.55 13.16
N SER A 201 9.93 -12.99 12.83
CA SER A 201 11.13 -13.03 13.67
C SER A 201 11.19 -11.95 14.76
N ARG A 202 10.15 -11.11 14.89
CA ARG A 202 10.12 -9.93 15.78
C ARG A 202 9.48 -10.16 17.14
#